data_AF-A0A953KZA8-F1
#
_entry.id   AF-A0A953KZA8-F1
#
_cell.length_a   1.000
_cell.length_b   1.000
_cell.length_c   1.000
_cell.angle_alpha   90.00
_cell.angle_beta   90.00
_cell.angle_gamma   90.00
#
_symmetry.space_group_name_H-M   'P 1'
#
loop_
_entity.id
_entity.type
_entity.pdbx_description
1 polymer ?
#
loop_
_entity_poly.entity_id
_entity_poly.type
_entity_poly.pdbx_seq_one_letter_code
_entity_poly.pdbx_strand_id
1 'polypeptide(L)'
;MIRSAGLYNASLAPAEQLKRISVKEYSAILTKSEHTEELRPTLFDILAYRANQFFSNAGLSGIEPLHEFNFNNQALFSSPEDFVRMDLVREGVDSHAQEIHTLKVYQQLVSFHLSQGNTAALIEADMDRLAYVHQKTTDERKDLWMYQALWDLYQEYKNHAAGQIPYVRALGLLKDQAGSKNPPRYPQVWTMKEIAAQLTDVKNKYARTEAASLAMDLLNVIYRSNIEITLEKELLPDQNAKIRVDYKNIPSLSFTVYQLPHTDKLNLERYPYKFSKISKYWKPVKHWKASLPQSEDLLDHSTEVLLEGLPSGAYLLVVNDRDISAQLDQNLIYQSFQVSQMAVIKGAGRKGRSDYYVLDRHNGSAMDNVQVKLFQWKYNEKSKEYELRPLDTYQNQNDGSFQMKKCRLPIY
;
A
#
# COMPACT_ATOMS: atom_id res chain seq x y z
N MET A 1 -20.25 -24.95 15.00
CA MET A 1 -19.01 -24.35 15.55
C MET A 1 -18.66 -24.85 16.95
N ILE A 2 -19.59 -24.89 17.91
CA ILE A 2 -19.33 -25.39 19.29
C ILE A 2 -18.72 -26.82 19.31
N ARG A 3 -19.28 -27.77 18.53
CA ARG A 3 -18.76 -29.14 18.44
C ARG A 3 -17.33 -29.20 17.88
N SER A 4 -16.99 -28.34 16.92
CA SER A 4 -15.66 -28.28 16.31
C SER A 4 -14.63 -27.68 17.27
N ALA A 5 -15.00 -26.61 18.00
CA ALA A 5 -14.16 -26.03 19.05
C ALA A 5 -13.84 -27.06 20.15
N GLY A 6 -14.83 -27.84 20.57
CA GLY A 6 -14.64 -28.95 21.51
C GLY A 6 -13.65 -30.01 21.02
N LEU A 7 -13.66 -30.33 19.72
CA LEU A 7 -12.72 -31.30 19.14
C LEU A 7 -11.27 -30.78 19.10
N TYR A 8 -11.07 -29.49 18.79
CA TYR A 8 -9.73 -28.89 18.85
C TYR A 8 -9.20 -28.87 20.29
N ASN A 9 -10.02 -28.50 21.27
CA ASN A 9 -9.64 -28.59 22.68
C ASN A 9 -9.33 -30.04 23.10
N ALA A 10 -10.16 -31.01 22.68
CA ALA A 10 -9.92 -32.42 22.96
C ALA A 10 -8.61 -32.93 22.34
N SER A 11 -8.23 -32.43 21.15
CA SER A 11 -6.96 -32.79 20.51
C SER A 11 -5.72 -32.33 21.29
N LEU A 12 -5.86 -31.30 22.13
CA LEU A 12 -4.79 -30.77 22.99
C LEU A 12 -4.82 -31.33 24.42
N ALA A 13 -5.89 -32.03 24.82
CA ALA A 13 -6.06 -32.54 26.19
C ALA A 13 -4.89 -33.41 26.70
N PRO A 14 -4.28 -34.32 25.91
CA PRO A 14 -3.12 -35.10 26.35
C PRO A 14 -1.80 -34.34 26.17
N ALA A 15 -1.76 -33.04 26.51
CA ALA A 15 -0.64 -32.13 26.25
C ALA A 15 0.73 -32.70 26.66
N GLU A 16 0.83 -33.28 27.86
CA GLU A 16 2.09 -33.84 28.38
C GLU A 16 2.63 -35.03 27.58
N GLN A 17 1.75 -35.80 26.94
CA GLN A 17 2.15 -36.88 26.04
C GLN A 17 2.56 -36.30 24.68
N LEU A 18 1.76 -35.38 24.15
CA LEU A 18 2.00 -34.75 22.85
C LEU A 18 3.33 -33.99 22.80
N LYS A 19 3.72 -33.32 23.89
CA LYS A 19 5.00 -32.60 24.03
C LYS A 19 6.22 -33.53 24.03
N ARG A 20 6.04 -34.84 24.21
CA ARG A 20 7.13 -35.84 24.19
C ARG A 20 7.30 -36.50 22.82
N ILE A 21 6.30 -36.37 21.96
CA ILE A 21 6.29 -37.01 20.64
C ILE A 21 7.00 -36.07 19.66
N SER A 22 8.12 -36.52 19.09
CA SER A 22 8.86 -35.70 18.14
C SER A 22 8.07 -35.56 16.84
N VAL A 23 8.05 -34.34 16.28
CA VAL A 23 7.45 -34.09 14.97
C VAL A 23 8.08 -34.94 13.86
N LYS A 24 9.34 -35.37 14.04
CA LYS A 24 10.10 -36.20 13.09
C LYS A 24 9.44 -37.56 12.84
N GLU A 25 8.74 -38.10 13.84
CA GLU A 25 7.99 -39.36 13.72
C GLU A 25 6.87 -39.27 12.66
N TYR A 26 6.42 -38.06 12.33
CA TYR A 26 5.34 -37.79 11.38
C TYR A 26 5.82 -37.20 10.05
N SER A 27 7.13 -37.20 9.79
CA SER A 27 7.73 -36.58 8.59
C SER A 27 7.15 -37.07 7.25
N ALA A 28 6.60 -38.29 7.19
CA ALA A 28 5.98 -38.85 5.99
C ALA A 28 4.66 -38.16 5.58
N ILE A 29 3.98 -37.50 6.52
CA ILE A 29 2.68 -36.84 6.30
C ILE A 29 2.74 -35.32 6.48
N LEU A 30 3.93 -34.78 6.75
CA LEU A 30 4.15 -33.34 6.90
C LEU A 30 4.73 -32.74 5.62
N THR A 31 4.25 -31.54 5.28
CA THR A 31 4.88 -30.75 4.21
C THR A 31 6.15 -30.14 4.77
N LYS A 32 7.30 -30.52 4.21
CA LYS A 32 8.59 -29.97 4.63
C LYS A 32 8.70 -28.51 4.18
N SER A 33 9.04 -27.64 5.12
CA SER A 33 9.50 -26.28 4.87
C SER A 33 10.90 -26.16 5.46
N GLU A 34 11.76 -25.34 4.86
CA GLU A 34 13.10 -25.12 5.38
C GLU A 34 13.03 -24.54 6.80
N HIS A 35 13.89 -25.05 7.70
CA HIS A 35 14.10 -24.54 9.05
C HIS A 35 12.89 -24.53 10.01
N THR A 36 11.77 -25.21 9.69
CA THR A 36 10.57 -25.18 10.56
C THR A 36 10.56 -26.21 11.70
N GLU A 37 11.41 -27.24 11.65
CA GLU A 37 11.44 -28.29 12.69
C GLU A 37 11.86 -27.76 14.06
N GLU A 38 12.76 -26.77 14.09
CA GLU A 38 13.19 -26.11 15.34
C GLU A 38 12.07 -25.29 15.97
N LEU A 39 11.19 -24.72 15.14
CA LEU A 39 10.05 -23.89 15.55
C LEU A 39 8.87 -24.72 16.05
N ARG A 40 8.72 -25.96 15.58
CA ARG A 40 7.61 -26.87 15.90
C ARG A 40 8.12 -28.28 16.20
N PRO A 41 8.90 -28.47 17.28
CA PRO A 41 9.63 -29.72 17.52
C PRO A 41 8.75 -30.94 17.86
N THR A 42 7.50 -30.73 18.27
CA THR A 42 6.63 -31.79 18.82
C THR A 42 5.27 -31.87 18.14
N LEU A 43 4.59 -33.00 18.34
CA LEU A 43 3.20 -33.15 17.90
C LEU A 43 2.27 -32.15 18.59
N PHE A 44 2.58 -31.78 19.84
CA PHE A 44 1.86 -30.72 20.55
C PHE A 44 1.89 -29.41 19.77
N ASP A 45 3.06 -29.00 19.26
CA ASP A 45 3.19 -27.76 18.49
C ASP A 45 2.29 -27.77 17.26
N ILE A 46 2.37 -28.83 16.44
CA ILE A 46 1.55 -28.96 15.23
C ILE A 46 0.05 -28.85 15.54
N LEU A 47 -0.42 -29.53 16.58
CA LEU A 47 -1.83 -29.51 16.97
C LEU A 47 -2.24 -28.16 17.56
N ALA A 48 -1.39 -27.53 18.36
CA ALA A 48 -1.64 -26.23 18.98
C ALA A 48 -1.79 -25.13 17.93
N TYR A 49 -0.88 -25.07 16.95
CA TYR A 49 -0.99 -24.09 15.86
C TYR A 49 -2.20 -24.33 14.97
N ARG A 50 -2.55 -25.60 14.72
CA ARG A 50 -3.79 -25.93 13.98
C ARG A 50 -5.04 -25.51 14.77
N ALA A 51 -5.05 -25.69 16.08
CA ALA A 51 -6.13 -25.25 16.94
C ALA A 51 -6.26 -23.72 16.93
N ASN A 52 -5.14 -22.99 17.04
CA ASN A 52 -5.14 -21.53 16.94
C ASN A 52 -5.64 -21.03 15.59
N GLN A 53 -5.21 -21.63 14.47
CA GLN A 53 -5.74 -21.29 13.14
C GLN A 53 -7.27 -21.45 13.07
N PHE A 54 -7.84 -22.45 13.75
CA PHE A 54 -9.30 -22.60 13.81
C PHE A 54 -9.95 -21.53 14.69
N PHE A 55 -9.44 -21.31 15.90
CA PHE A 55 -10.03 -20.36 16.86
C PHE A 55 -9.92 -18.90 16.38
N SER A 56 -8.81 -18.50 15.76
CA SER A 56 -8.61 -17.12 15.29
C SER A 56 -9.51 -16.75 14.10
N ASN A 57 -9.99 -17.73 13.31
CA ASN A 57 -10.77 -17.50 12.08
C ASN A 57 -12.31 -17.59 12.27
N ALA A 58 -12.80 -17.98 13.45
CA ALA A 58 -14.20 -18.36 13.63
C ALA A 58 -15.17 -17.19 13.93
N GLY A 59 -14.73 -15.94 13.75
CA GLY A 59 -15.57 -14.72 13.78
C GLY A 59 -16.66 -14.64 12.70
N LEU A 60 -16.79 -15.64 11.84
CA LEU A 60 -17.84 -15.75 10.80
C LEU A 60 -19.18 -16.29 11.35
N SER A 61 -19.33 -16.40 12.66
CA SER A 61 -20.45 -17.12 13.29
C SER A 61 -21.78 -16.37 13.31
N GLY A 62 -21.81 -15.05 13.10
CA GLY A 62 -23.04 -14.24 13.15
C GLY A 62 -23.76 -14.23 14.52
N ILE A 63 -23.16 -14.85 15.55
CA ILE A 63 -23.65 -14.85 16.92
C ILE A 63 -22.59 -14.13 17.75
N GLU A 64 -22.88 -12.87 18.11
CA GLU A 64 -22.05 -12.11 19.04
C GLU A 64 -22.11 -12.74 20.43
N PRO A 65 -20.97 -13.07 21.07
CA PRO A 65 -20.96 -13.51 22.46
C PRO A 65 -21.58 -12.44 23.37
N LEU A 66 -22.33 -12.84 24.40
CA LEU A 66 -22.92 -11.89 25.37
C LEU A 66 -21.85 -11.04 26.10
N HIS A 67 -20.62 -11.53 26.22
CA HIS A 67 -19.48 -10.84 26.84
C HIS A 67 -18.20 -11.17 26.04
N GLU A 68 -17.76 -10.23 25.20
CA GLU A 68 -16.52 -10.38 24.43
C GLU A 68 -15.28 -10.16 25.30
N PHE A 69 -14.19 -10.87 24.99
CA PHE A 69 -12.91 -10.68 25.66
C PHE A 69 -12.32 -9.31 25.30
N ASN A 70 -12.00 -8.48 26.29
CA ASN A 70 -11.46 -7.14 26.07
C ASN A 70 -9.95 -7.18 25.77
N PHE A 71 -9.58 -6.94 24.50
CA PHE A 71 -8.20 -6.84 24.05
C PHE A 71 -7.54 -5.47 24.27
N ASN A 72 -8.28 -4.46 24.75
CA ASN A 72 -7.73 -3.14 25.07
C ASN A 72 -7.09 -3.15 26.46
N ASN A 73 -6.08 -4.01 26.61
CA ASN A 73 -5.34 -4.23 27.84
C ASN A 73 -3.85 -4.38 27.53
N GLN A 74 -3.05 -3.39 27.92
CA GLN A 74 -1.59 -3.37 27.72
C GLN A 74 -0.90 -4.61 28.28
N ALA A 75 -1.42 -5.22 29.35
CA ALA A 75 -0.82 -6.42 29.93
C ALA A 75 -0.75 -7.59 28.94
N LEU A 76 -1.64 -7.64 27.93
CA LEU A 76 -1.61 -8.67 26.88
C LEU A 76 -0.39 -8.56 25.95
N PHE A 77 0.39 -7.47 26.04
CA PHE A 77 1.66 -7.23 25.36
C PHE A 77 2.87 -7.43 26.28
N SER A 78 2.67 -7.96 27.49
CA SER A 78 3.75 -8.21 28.45
C SER A 78 4.73 -9.30 27.99
N SER A 79 5.79 -9.48 28.78
CA SER A 79 6.82 -10.51 28.60
C SER A 79 6.21 -11.92 28.49
N PRO A 80 6.91 -12.88 27.86
CA PRO A 80 6.48 -14.28 27.83
C PRO A 80 6.13 -14.84 29.22
N GLU A 81 6.94 -14.52 30.23
CA GLU A 81 6.78 -14.98 31.61
C GLU A 81 5.54 -14.39 32.29
N ASP A 82 5.29 -13.10 32.10
CA ASP A 82 4.11 -12.43 32.67
C ASP A 82 2.83 -12.87 31.96
N PHE A 83 2.89 -13.04 30.64
CA PHE A 83 1.77 -13.53 29.85
C PHE A 83 1.34 -14.94 30.29
N VAL A 84 2.29 -15.85 30.53
CA VAL A 84 2.00 -17.22 31.00
C VAL A 84 1.34 -17.22 32.39
N ARG A 85 1.68 -16.26 33.26
CA ARG A 85 1.08 -16.11 34.60
C ARG A 85 -0.27 -15.39 34.60
N MET A 86 -0.66 -14.78 33.48
CA MET A 86 -1.88 -13.99 33.41
C MET A 86 -3.12 -14.86 33.56
N ASP A 87 -4.02 -14.45 34.45
CA ASP A 87 -5.38 -15.01 34.48
C ASP A 87 -6.25 -14.38 33.39
N LEU A 88 -6.59 -15.20 32.39
CA LEU A 88 -7.41 -14.83 31.25
C LEU A 88 -8.91 -14.94 31.54
N VAL A 89 -9.32 -15.65 32.60
CA VAL A 89 -10.73 -15.86 32.95
C VAL A 89 -11.05 -14.97 34.15
N ARG A 90 -11.46 -13.74 33.88
CA ARG A 90 -11.99 -12.84 34.91
C ARG A 90 -13.48 -13.09 35.14
N GLU A 91 -13.96 -12.69 36.30
CA GLU A 91 -15.39 -12.75 36.64
C GLU A 91 -16.23 -12.04 35.56
N GLY A 92 -17.25 -12.74 35.05
CA GLY A 92 -18.14 -12.22 34.00
C GLY A 92 -17.67 -12.43 32.55
N VAL A 93 -16.49 -13.03 32.31
CA VAL A 93 -16.05 -13.38 30.95
C VAL A 93 -16.42 -14.84 30.65
N ASP A 94 -17.04 -15.11 29.50
CA ASP A 94 -17.36 -16.47 29.09
C ASP A 94 -16.06 -17.25 28.80
N SER A 95 -15.73 -18.19 29.69
CA SER A 95 -14.58 -19.09 29.55
C SER A 95 -14.58 -19.94 28.28
N HIS A 96 -15.70 -20.02 27.55
CA HIS A 96 -15.86 -20.70 26.26
C HIS A 96 -15.64 -19.79 25.04
N ALA A 97 -15.34 -18.51 25.24
CA ALA A 97 -15.00 -17.59 24.15
C ALA A 97 -13.76 -18.09 23.39
N GLN A 98 -13.82 -18.05 22.06
CA GLN A 98 -12.75 -18.55 21.19
C GLN A 98 -11.46 -17.75 21.37
N GLU A 99 -11.59 -16.48 21.71
CA GLU A 99 -10.52 -15.57 22.08
C GLU A 99 -9.71 -16.12 23.26
N ILE A 100 -10.40 -16.57 24.32
CA ILE A 100 -9.77 -17.15 25.50
C ILE A 100 -9.10 -18.47 25.16
N HIS A 101 -9.74 -19.32 24.34
CA HIS A 101 -9.13 -20.56 23.88
C HIS A 101 -7.84 -20.29 23.11
N THR A 102 -7.83 -19.32 22.19
CA THR A 102 -6.65 -18.92 21.43
C THR A 102 -5.51 -18.47 22.37
N LEU A 103 -5.83 -17.58 23.31
CA LEU A 103 -4.83 -17.06 24.26
C LEU A 103 -4.31 -18.16 25.20
N LYS A 104 -5.15 -19.10 25.65
CA LYS A 104 -4.73 -20.25 26.46
C LYS A 104 -3.80 -21.19 25.70
N VAL A 105 -4.06 -21.43 24.42
CA VAL A 105 -3.16 -22.25 23.59
C VAL A 105 -1.82 -21.54 23.41
N TYR A 106 -1.80 -20.21 23.20
CA TYR A 106 -0.55 -19.44 23.24
C TYR A 106 0.16 -19.52 24.60
N GLN A 107 -0.56 -19.43 25.73
CA GLN A 107 0.05 -19.62 27.06
C GLN A 107 0.71 -21.00 27.18
N GLN A 108 0.07 -22.06 26.66
CA GLN A 108 0.64 -23.40 26.69
C GLN A 108 1.89 -23.54 25.81
N LEU A 109 1.88 -22.96 24.60
CA LEU A 109 3.03 -22.93 23.69
C LEU A 109 4.22 -22.16 24.30
N VAL A 110 3.96 -20.94 24.77
CA VAL A 110 4.99 -20.08 25.38
C VAL A 110 5.55 -20.74 26.65
N SER A 111 4.68 -21.25 27.54
CA SER A 111 5.11 -21.97 28.74
C SER A 111 5.95 -23.20 28.42
N PHE A 112 5.55 -23.97 27.39
CA PHE A 112 6.29 -25.14 26.97
C PHE A 112 7.70 -24.79 26.49
N HIS A 113 7.84 -23.83 25.58
CA HIS A 113 9.16 -23.48 25.04
C HIS A 113 10.05 -22.75 26.05
N LEU A 114 9.48 -21.97 26.98
CA LEU A 114 10.21 -21.47 28.16
C LEU A 114 10.82 -22.63 28.97
N SER A 115 10.02 -23.67 29.27
CA SER A 115 10.49 -24.82 30.07
C SER A 115 11.58 -25.66 29.37
N GLN A 116 11.56 -25.70 28.04
CA GLN A 116 12.53 -26.47 27.24
C GLN A 116 13.79 -25.66 26.92
N GLY A 117 13.79 -24.34 27.13
CA GLY A 117 14.88 -23.47 26.68
C GLY A 117 15.01 -23.41 25.15
N ASN A 118 13.94 -23.69 24.40
CA ASN A 118 13.93 -23.55 22.94
C ASN A 118 13.62 -22.09 22.57
N THR A 119 14.66 -21.27 22.50
CA THR A 119 14.55 -19.82 22.24
C THR A 119 13.88 -19.50 20.91
N ALA A 120 14.16 -20.26 19.84
CA ALA A 120 13.58 -20.00 18.52
C ALA A 120 12.06 -20.25 18.52
N ALA A 121 11.62 -21.39 19.03
CA ALA A 121 10.19 -21.71 19.11
C ALA A 121 9.44 -20.81 20.11
N LEU A 122 10.11 -20.38 21.19
CA LEU A 122 9.57 -19.40 22.15
C LEU A 122 9.28 -18.06 21.48
N ILE A 123 10.28 -17.48 20.80
CA ILE A 123 10.13 -16.18 20.13
C ILE A 123 9.05 -16.26 19.07
N GLU A 124 9.01 -17.33 18.27
CA GLU A 124 7.96 -17.53 17.27
C GLU A 124 6.56 -17.57 17.89
N ALA A 125 6.36 -18.38 18.94
CA ALA A 125 5.07 -18.48 19.62
C ALA A 125 4.64 -17.16 20.26
N ASP A 126 5.59 -16.41 20.82
CA ASP A 126 5.31 -15.13 21.44
C ASP A 126 5.01 -14.03 20.41
N MET A 127 5.71 -14.03 19.28
CA MET A 127 5.44 -13.15 18.14
C MET A 127 4.06 -13.40 17.54
N ASP A 128 3.66 -14.66 17.37
CA ASP A 128 2.32 -15.04 16.89
C ASP A 128 1.22 -14.61 17.87
N ARG A 129 1.47 -14.78 19.18
CA ARG A 129 0.60 -14.24 20.24
C ARG A 129 0.47 -12.73 20.12
N LEU A 130 1.59 -11.99 20.07
CA LEU A 130 1.59 -10.53 20.00
C LEU A 130 0.85 -10.03 18.75
N ALA A 131 1.06 -10.67 17.60
CA ALA A 131 0.37 -10.36 16.35
C ALA A 131 -1.15 -10.57 16.49
N TYR A 132 -1.57 -11.67 17.10
CA TYR A 132 -2.99 -11.96 17.36
C TYR A 132 -3.62 -10.90 18.28
N VAL A 133 -2.96 -10.57 19.41
CA VAL A 133 -3.43 -9.55 20.35
C VAL A 133 -3.56 -8.20 19.64
N HIS A 134 -2.53 -7.76 18.91
CA HIS A 134 -2.53 -6.49 18.19
C HIS A 134 -3.61 -6.36 17.13
N GLN A 135 -3.89 -7.44 16.40
CA GLN A 135 -4.97 -7.49 15.43
C GLN A 135 -6.34 -7.26 16.09
N LYS A 136 -6.53 -7.81 17.30
CA LYS A 136 -7.80 -7.74 18.06
C LYS A 136 -7.94 -6.47 18.91
N THR A 137 -6.84 -5.82 19.27
CA THR A 137 -6.85 -4.54 20.01
C THR A 137 -7.32 -3.39 19.12
N THR A 138 -8.22 -2.56 19.65
CA THR A 138 -8.75 -1.35 18.99
C THR A 138 -8.25 -0.05 19.61
N ASP A 139 -7.54 -0.12 20.75
CA ASP A 139 -6.91 1.04 21.39
C ASP A 139 -5.89 1.69 20.45
N GLU A 140 -5.90 3.03 20.38
CA GLU A 140 -5.01 3.83 19.55
C GLU A 140 -3.52 3.64 19.90
N ARG A 141 -3.21 3.19 21.12
CA ARG A 141 -1.85 2.95 21.61
C ARG A 141 -1.34 1.54 21.32
N LYS A 142 -2.12 0.68 20.66
CA LYS A 142 -1.72 -0.71 20.39
C LYS A 142 -0.39 -0.84 19.65
N ASP A 143 -0.10 0.09 18.76
CA ASP A 143 1.17 0.10 18.01
C ASP A 143 2.35 0.42 18.95
N LEU A 144 2.14 1.28 19.94
CA LEU A 144 3.14 1.59 20.98
C LEU A 144 3.40 0.38 21.87
N TRP A 145 2.34 -0.32 22.30
CA TRP A 145 2.47 -1.53 23.11
C TRP A 145 3.14 -2.67 22.34
N MET A 146 2.79 -2.84 21.06
CA MET A 146 3.47 -3.77 20.16
C MET A 146 4.96 -3.42 20.03
N TYR A 147 5.28 -2.16 19.76
CA TYR A 147 6.68 -1.72 19.67
C TYR A 147 7.46 -2.06 20.95
N GLN A 148 6.91 -1.75 22.12
CA GLN A 148 7.55 -2.04 23.41
C GLN A 148 7.79 -3.56 23.59
N ALA A 149 6.77 -4.38 23.33
CA ALA A 149 6.88 -5.83 23.45
C ALA A 149 7.97 -6.40 22.51
N LEU A 150 8.01 -5.97 21.25
CA LEU A 150 9.04 -6.38 20.29
C LEU A 150 10.44 -5.93 20.72
N TRP A 151 10.55 -4.70 21.22
CA TRP A 151 11.82 -4.16 21.67
C TRP A 151 12.35 -4.91 22.89
N ASP A 152 11.50 -5.18 23.88
CA ASP A 152 11.87 -5.91 25.09
C ASP A 152 12.25 -7.36 24.76
N LEU A 153 11.50 -8.02 23.87
CA LEU A 153 11.82 -9.36 23.39
C LEU A 153 13.17 -9.39 22.65
N TYR A 154 13.46 -8.37 21.85
CA TYR A 154 14.79 -8.21 21.26
C TYR A 154 15.87 -8.04 22.32
N GLN A 155 15.69 -7.16 23.31
CA GLN A 155 16.72 -6.89 24.32
C GLN A 155 17.12 -8.15 25.10
N GLU A 156 16.13 -8.97 25.45
CA GLU A 156 16.34 -10.24 26.15
C GLU A 156 17.12 -11.24 25.28
N TYR A 157 16.76 -11.37 24.01
CA TYR A 157 17.31 -12.39 23.12
C TYR A 157 18.30 -11.86 22.06
N LYS A 158 18.88 -10.67 22.24
CA LYS A 158 19.67 -9.94 21.22
C LYS A 158 20.89 -10.67 20.68
N ASN A 159 21.39 -11.69 21.39
CA ASN A 159 22.53 -12.51 20.98
C ASN A 159 22.11 -13.78 20.23
N HIS A 160 20.82 -14.09 20.20
CA HIS A 160 20.26 -15.22 19.46
C HIS A 160 19.80 -14.76 18.07
N ALA A 161 19.95 -15.61 17.06
CA ALA A 161 19.52 -15.30 15.68
C ALA A 161 18.01 -15.02 15.61
N ALA A 162 17.20 -15.86 16.28
CA ALA A 162 15.74 -15.64 16.37
C ALA A 162 15.37 -14.32 17.08
N GLY A 163 16.20 -13.83 18.01
CA GLY A 163 15.98 -12.52 18.67
C GLY A 163 16.10 -11.32 17.75
N GLN A 164 16.65 -11.50 16.55
CA GLN A 164 16.69 -10.43 15.54
C GLN A 164 15.38 -10.27 14.79
N ILE A 165 14.48 -11.26 14.81
CA ILE A 165 13.16 -11.17 14.18
C ILE A 165 12.32 -10.06 14.83
N PRO A 166 12.09 -10.03 16.16
CA PRO A 166 11.37 -8.94 16.80
C PRO A 166 12.08 -7.60 16.63
N TYR A 167 13.42 -7.59 16.58
CA TYR A 167 14.18 -6.36 16.30
C TYR A 167 13.86 -5.76 14.94
N VAL A 168 13.91 -6.58 13.87
CA VAL A 168 13.58 -6.14 12.50
C VAL A 168 12.12 -5.69 12.40
N ARG A 169 11.20 -6.35 13.12
CA ARG A 169 9.79 -5.92 13.20
C ARG A 169 9.65 -4.56 13.90
N ALA A 170 10.37 -4.34 15.01
CA ALA A 170 10.41 -3.05 15.70
C ALA A 170 11.02 -1.94 14.81
N LEU A 171 12.08 -2.24 14.06
CA LEU A 171 12.65 -1.34 13.04
C LEU A 171 11.62 -0.97 11.95
N GLY A 172 10.76 -1.91 11.57
CA GLY A 172 9.63 -1.67 10.66
C GLY A 172 8.66 -0.59 11.18
N LEU A 173 8.34 -0.63 12.48
CA LEU A 173 7.50 0.40 13.13
C LEU A 173 8.22 1.75 13.22
N LEU A 174 9.51 1.76 13.57
CA LEU A 174 10.31 2.99 13.56
C LEU A 174 10.43 3.59 12.15
N LYS A 175 10.44 2.77 11.10
CA LYS A 175 10.43 3.23 9.69
C LYS A 175 9.15 4.00 9.39
N ASP A 176 8.00 3.50 9.84
CA ASP A 176 6.72 4.19 9.66
C ASP A 176 6.66 5.50 10.45
N GLN A 177 7.27 5.53 11.65
CA GLN A 177 7.48 6.76 12.41
C GLN A 177 8.33 7.77 11.63
N ALA A 178 9.50 7.37 11.13
CA ALA A 178 10.43 8.26 10.43
C ALA A 178 9.87 8.83 9.12
N GLY A 179 8.99 8.09 8.44
CA GLY A 179 8.36 8.51 7.17
C GLY A 179 7.06 9.30 7.31
N SER A 180 6.48 9.40 8.51
CA SER A 180 5.14 9.98 8.69
C SER A 180 5.18 11.46 9.05
N LYS A 181 4.27 12.26 8.47
CA LYS A 181 4.02 13.65 8.88
C LYS A 181 3.37 13.76 10.27
N ASN A 182 2.60 12.73 10.65
CA ASN A 182 1.97 12.59 11.97
C ASN A 182 2.42 11.26 12.57
N PRO A 183 3.66 11.20 13.08
CA PRO A 183 4.24 9.95 13.50
C PRO A 183 3.61 9.42 14.80
N PRO A 184 3.44 8.08 14.94
CA PRO A 184 3.31 7.48 16.27
C PRO A 184 4.55 7.87 17.09
N ARG A 185 4.42 7.99 18.41
CA ARG A 185 5.54 8.35 19.29
C ARG A 185 6.05 7.14 20.04
N TYR A 186 7.02 6.46 19.45
CA TYR A 186 7.79 5.41 20.12
C TYR A 186 8.94 6.04 20.95
N PRO A 187 9.41 5.37 22.02
CA PRO A 187 10.52 5.86 22.84
C PRO A 187 11.81 6.10 22.04
N GLN A 188 12.07 5.28 21.03
CA GLN A 188 13.22 5.44 20.14
C GLN A 188 12.83 6.34 18.97
N VAL A 189 13.65 7.36 18.71
CA VAL A 189 13.53 8.23 17.54
C VAL A 189 14.79 8.05 16.70
N TRP A 190 14.64 7.36 15.56
CA TRP A 190 15.71 7.15 14.59
C TRP A 190 15.32 7.72 13.24
N THR A 191 16.30 8.27 12.55
CA THR A 191 16.20 8.65 11.15
C THR A 191 16.08 7.40 10.27
N MET A 192 15.55 7.56 9.06
CA MET A 192 15.47 6.47 8.09
C MET A 192 16.85 5.88 7.76
N LYS A 193 17.91 6.70 7.78
CA LYS A 193 19.30 6.25 7.61
C LYS A 193 19.79 5.36 8.75
N GLU A 194 19.53 5.74 9.99
CA GLU A 194 19.91 4.93 11.15
C GLU A 194 19.19 3.58 11.13
N ILE A 195 17.90 3.58 10.79
CA ILE A 195 17.11 2.35 10.60
C ILE A 195 17.72 1.48 9.48
N ALA A 196 18.05 2.07 8.33
CA ALA A 196 18.70 1.36 7.23
C ALA A 196 20.07 0.77 7.61
N ALA A 197 20.85 1.49 8.44
CA ALA A 197 22.10 0.99 8.98
C ALA A 197 21.87 -0.23 9.88
N GLN A 198 20.92 -0.17 10.81
CA GLN A 198 20.58 -1.30 11.68
C GLN A 198 20.09 -2.53 10.89
N LEU A 199 19.24 -2.32 9.88
CA LEU A 199 18.79 -3.41 9.00
C LEU A 199 19.95 -4.02 8.21
N THR A 200 20.90 -3.20 7.77
CA THR A 200 22.12 -3.66 7.08
C THR A 200 23.00 -4.50 8.00
N ASP A 201 23.15 -4.09 9.26
CA ASP A 201 23.90 -4.84 10.26
C ASP A 201 23.26 -6.21 10.52
N VAL A 202 21.93 -6.27 10.68
CA VAL A 202 21.20 -7.54 10.84
C VAL A 202 21.40 -8.44 9.62
N LYS A 203 21.19 -7.91 8.41
CA LYS A 203 21.37 -8.63 7.14
C LYS A 203 22.76 -9.25 7.02
N ASN A 204 23.80 -8.51 7.41
CA ASN A 204 25.19 -8.95 7.27
C ASN A 204 25.61 -9.92 8.38
N LYS A 205 25.27 -9.64 9.65
CA LYS A 205 25.70 -10.45 10.80
C LYS A 205 24.93 -11.77 10.92
N TYR A 206 23.66 -11.78 10.51
CA TYR A 206 22.77 -12.94 10.60
C TYR A 206 22.35 -13.46 9.23
N ALA A 207 23.28 -13.49 8.28
CA ALA A 207 23.03 -13.95 6.92
C ALA A 207 22.40 -15.36 6.90
N ARG A 208 21.49 -15.61 5.94
CA ARG A 208 20.72 -16.87 5.79
C ARG A 208 19.77 -17.20 6.94
N THR A 209 19.31 -16.18 7.68
CA THR A 209 18.22 -16.30 8.65
C THR A 209 16.96 -15.60 8.13
N GLU A 210 15.81 -15.88 8.74
CA GLU A 210 14.57 -15.14 8.48
C GLU A 210 14.74 -13.64 8.76
N ALA A 211 15.41 -13.28 9.86
CA ALA A 211 15.66 -11.88 10.22
C ALA A 211 16.44 -11.13 9.14
N ALA A 212 17.44 -11.77 8.52
CA ALA A 212 18.17 -11.16 7.39
C ALA A 212 17.29 -10.99 6.14
N SER A 213 16.37 -11.93 5.89
CA SER A 213 15.41 -11.83 4.78
C SER A 213 14.42 -10.67 5.01
N LEU A 214 13.83 -10.59 6.20
CA LEU A 214 12.97 -9.48 6.61
C LEU A 214 13.70 -8.13 6.55
N ALA A 215 14.96 -8.09 6.97
CA ALA A 215 15.77 -6.89 6.91
C ALA A 215 16.04 -6.46 5.46
N MET A 216 16.30 -7.41 4.57
CA MET A 216 16.46 -7.17 3.14
C MET A 216 15.18 -6.64 2.50
N ASP A 217 14.02 -7.19 2.86
CA ASP A 217 12.72 -6.69 2.38
C ASP A 217 12.47 -5.23 2.81
N LEU A 218 12.74 -4.90 4.07
CA LEU A 218 12.63 -3.52 4.55
C LEU A 218 13.64 -2.58 3.89
N LEU A 219 14.88 -3.03 3.66
CA LEU A 219 15.88 -2.25 2.91
C LEU A 219 15.40 -1.99 1.48
N ASN A 220 14.83 -2.99 0.81
CA ASN A 220 14.26 -2.82 -0.53
C ASN A 220 13.14 -1.77 -0.53
N VAL A 221 12.31 -1.71 0.50
CA VAL A 221 11.29 -0.66 0.66
C VAL A 221 11.91 0.72 0.90
N ILE A 222 12.90 0.82 1.79
CA ILE A 222 13.56 2.10 2.14
C ILE A 222 14.30 2.69 0.93
N TYR A 223 15.01 1.85 0.18
CA TYR A 223 15.81 2.30 -0.97
C TYR A 223 15.04 2.39 -2.28
N ARG A 224 13.80 1.86 -2.34
CA ARG A 224 12.98 1.91 -3.55
C ARG A 224 12.81 3.34 -4.03
N SER A 225 13.29 3.59 -5.25
CA SER A 225 13.03 4.84 -5.96
C SER A 225 11.55 4.92 -6.33
N ASN A 226 10.97 6.12 -6.19
CA ASN A 226 9.62 6.43 -6.64
C ASN A 226 9.58 7.80 -7.32
N ILE A 227 8.62 7.96 -8.22
CA ILE A 227 8.32 9.24 -8.86
C ILE A 227 6.81 9.29 -9.06
N GLU A 228 6.22 10.44 -8.75
CA GLU A 228 4.89 10.83 -9.16
C GLU A 228 4.95 12.22 -9.77
N ILE A 229 4.20 12.42 -10.86
CA ILE A 229 4.17 13.67 -11.60
C ILE A 229 2.75 14.20 -11.60
N THR A 230 2.60 15.47 -11.22
CA THR A 230 1.33 16.18 -11.29
C THR A 230 1.49 17.44 -12.13
N LEU A 231 0.69 17.54 -13.19
CA LEU A 231 0.54 18.74 -14.03
C LEU A 231 -0.95 19.10 -14.13
N GLU A 232 -1.26 20.38 -14.34
CA GLU A 232 -2.62 20.78 -14.68
C GLU A 232 -3.04 20.21 -16.04
N LYS A 233 -4.29 19.73 -16.15
CA LYS A 233 -4.79 19.12 -17.40
C LYS A 233 -4.99 20.14 -18.52
N GLU A 234 -5.11 21.41 -18.18
CA GLU A 234 -5.44 22.50 -19.08
C GLU A 234 -4.56 23.70 -18.75
N LEU A 235 -3.72 24.12 -19.70
CA LEU A 235 -2.75 25.20 -19.57
C LEU A 235 -3.08 26.36 -20.53
N LEU A 236 -2.59 27.55 -20.23
CA LEU A 236 -2.70 28.70 -21.12
C LEU A 236 -1.62 28.68 -22.22
N PRO A 237 -1.94 29.11 -23.45
CA PRO A 237 -0.97 29.19 -24.54
C PRO A 237 0.19 30.11 -24.22
N ASP A 238 1.40 29.66 -24.58
CA ASP A 238 2.65 30.42 -24.51
C ASP A 238 3.00 30.94 -23.11
N GLN A 239 2.40 30.35 -22.06
CA GLN A 239 2.69 30.64 -20.67
C GLN A 239 3.42 29.49 -19.98
N ASN A 240 4.36 29.83 -19.11
CA ASN A 240 5.07 28.85 -18.30
C ASN A 240 4.12 28.17 -17.31
N ALA A 241 4.32 26.87 -17.12
CA ALA A 241 3.62 26.05 -16.16
C ALA A 241 4.61 25.34 -15.22
N LYS A 242 4.07 24.84 -14.10
CA LYS A 242 4.84 24.07 -13.11
C LYS A 242 4.41 22.62 -13.16
N ILE A 243 5.39 21.73 -13.21
CA ILE A 243 5.20 20.30 -13.01
C ILE A 243 5.59 20.01 -11.57
N ARG A 244 4.66 19.54 -10.74
CA ARG A 244 4.99 19.02 -9.42
C ARG A 244 5.57 17.62 -9.58
N VAL A 245 6.71 17.40 -8.93
CA VAL A 245 7.43 16.13 -8.88
C VAL A 245 7.51 15.70 -7.42
N ASP A 246 6.84 14.61 -7.08
CA ASP A 246 7.03 13.90 -5.81
C ASP A 246 7.99 12.73 -6.09
N TYR A 247 9.08 12.60 -5.33
CA TYR A 247 10.18 11.69 -5.66
C TYR A 247 10.95 11.19 -4.45
N LYS A 248 11.64 10.07 -4.63
CA LYS A 248 12.55 9.47 -3.66
C LYS A 248 13.71 8.79 -4.33
N ASN A 249 14.93 9.02 -3.81
CA ASN A 249 16.19 8.40 -4.27
C ASN A 249 16.44 8.55 -5.78
N ILE A 250 16.14 9.71 -6.36
CA ILE A 250 16.30 9.98 -7.80
C ILE A 250 17.02 11.31 -8.01
N PRO A 251 18.17 11.31 -8.71
CA PRO A 251 18.99 12.50 -8.86
C PRO A 251 18.49 13.46 -9.93
N SER A 252 17.86 12.93 -10.98
CA SER A 252 17.43 13.73 -12.14
C SER A 252 16.33 13.02 -12.90
N LEU A 253 15.52 13.81 -13.62
CA LEU A 253 14.49 13.31 -14.53
C LEU A 253 14.67 13.89 -15.94
N SER A 254 14.36 13.07 -16.95
CA SER A 254 14.28 13.47 -18.35
C SER A 254 12.81 13.65 -18.72
N PHE A 255 12.47 14.81 -19.26
CA PHE A 255 11.12 15.19 -19.66
C PHE A 255 11.06 15.31 -21.18
N THR A 256 10.02 14.73 -21.78
CA THR A 256 9.77 14.85 -23.22
C THR A 256 8.32 15.18 -23.46
N VAL A 257 8.06 16.22 -24.25
CA VAL A 257 6.70 16.62 -24.64
C VAL A 257 6.48 16.23 -26.10
N TYR A 258 5.37 15.53 -26.34
CA TYR A 258 4.89 15.18 -27.66
C TYR A 258 3.64 15.99 -27.98
N GLN A 259 3.55 16.50 -29.21
CA GLN A 259 2.30 17.07 -29.71
C GLN A 259 1.43 15.94 -30.25
N LEU A 260 0.16 15.93 -29.83
CA LEU A 260 -0.81 14.90 -30.19
C LEU A 260 -1.90 15.47 -31.10
N PRO A 261 -2.42 14.68 -32.05
CA PRO A 261 -3.77 14.88 -32.54
C PRO A 261 -4.76 14.83 -31.37
N HIS A 262 -5.74 15.75 -31.33
CA HIS A 262 -6.75 15.77 -30.26
C HIS A 262 -7.48 14.42 -30.08
N THR A 263 -7.74 13.72 -31.19
CA THR A 263 -8.34 12.38 -31.17
C THR A 263 -7.47 11.36 -30.44
N ASP A 264 -6.15 11.46 -30.57
CA ASP A 264 -5.21 10.54 -29.93
C ASP A 264 -5.11 10.80 -28.43
N LYS A 265 -5.14 12.07 -28.00
CA LYS A 265 -5.26 12.43 -26.58
C LYS A 265 -6.50 11.75 -25.95
N LEU A 266 -7.67 11.92 -26.56
CA LEU A 266 -8.92 11.33 -26.05
C LEU A 266 -8.88 9.80 -26.07
N ASN A 267 -8.27 9.20 -27.10
CA ASN A 267 -8.06 7.76 -27.18
C ASN A 267 -7.13 7.24 -26.09
N LEU A 268 -6.04 7.96 -25.76
CA LEU A 268 -5.12 7.58 -24.69
C LEU A 268 -5.79 7.62 -23.31
N GLU A 269 -6.55 8.69 -23.03
CA GLU A 269 -7.27 8.83 -21.76
C GLU A 269 -8.27 7.69 -21.53
N ARG A 270 -8.84 7.17 -22.62
CA ARG A 270 -9.74 6.01 -22.55
C ARG A 270 -9.02 4.66 -22.58
N TYR A 271 -7.96 4.55 -23.37
CA TYR A 271 -7.23 3.30 -23.62
C TYR A 271 -5.72 3.47 -23.38
N PRO A 272 -5.29 3.61 -22.11
CA PRO A 272 -3.89 3.79 -21.75
C PRO A 272 -2.95 2.73 -22.35
N TYR A 273 -3.41 1.49 -22.46
CA TYR A 273 -2.63 0.36 -23.00
C TYR A 273 -2.26 0.50 -24.49
N LYS A 274 -2.88 1.43 -25.23
CA LYS A 274 -2.56 1.66 -26.65
C LYS A 274 -1.31 2.49 -26.86
N PHE A 275 -0.78 3.13 -25.81
CA PHE A 275 0.36 4.03 -25.86
C PHE A 275 1.52 3.50 -26.71
N SER A 276 1.99 2.26 -26.49
CA SER A 276 3.12 1.66 -27.22
C SER A 276 2.89 1.47 -28.74
N LYS A 277 1.62 1.46 -29.19
CA LYS A 277 1.25 1.31 -30.60
C LYS A 277 1.22 2.65 -31.34
N ILE A 278 0.80 3.71 -30.65
CA ILE A 278 0.55 5.03 -31.26
C ILE A 278 1.69 6.02 -31.03
N SER A 279 2.51 5.80 -29.99
CA SER A 279 3.64 6.68 -29.67
C SER A 279 4.74 6.74 -30.72
N LYS A 280 4.84 5.71 -31.57
CA LYS A 280 5.83 5.63 -32.67
C LYS A 280 5.66 6.72 -33.73
N TYR A 281 4.50 7.35 -33.80
CA TYR A 281 4.18 8.37 -34.81
C TYR A 281 4.29 9.80 -34.29
N TRP A 282 4.51 9.98 -32.99
CA TRP A 282 4.57 11.32 -32.39
C TRP A 282 5.99 11.86 -32.41
N LYS A 283 6.12 13.13 -32.78
CA LYS A 283 7.40 13.83 -32.75
C LYS A 283 7.52 14.61 -31.45
N PRO A 284 8.67 14.51 -30.75
CA PRO A 284 8.92 15.35 -29.60
C PRO A 284 9.00 16.81 -30.05
N VAL A 285 8.31 17.70 -29.35
CA VAL A 285 8.37 19.15 -29.56
C VAL A 285 9.25 19.84 -28.53
N LYS A 286 9.48 19.18 -27.39
CA LYS A 286 10.35 19.68 -26.32
C LYS A 286 10.99 18.52 -25.58
N HIS A 287 12.24 18.69 -25.19
CA HIS A 287 12.98 17.73 -24.39
C HIS A 287 13.96 18.47 -23.49
N TRP A 288 14.00 18.11 -22.21
CA TRP A 288 14.98 18.65 -21.26
C TRP A 288 15.21 17.68 -20.11
N LYS A 289 16.29 17.91 -19.37
CA LYS A 289 16.62 17.20 -18.15
C LYS A 289 16.58 18.18 -16.98
N ALA A 290 16.01 17.76 -15.86
CA ALA A 290 16.03 18.53 -14.62
C ALA A 290 16.74 17.73 -13.52
N SER A 291 17.68 18.37 -12.84
CA SER A 291 18.24 17.85 -11.59
C SER A 291 17.23 18.08 -10.47
N LEU A 292 17.04 17.08 -9.63
CA LEU A 292 16.20 17.19 -8.45
C LEU A 292 17.04 17.57 -7.23
N PRO A 293 16.51 18.32 -6.26
CA PRO A 293 17.19 18.52 -4.98
C PRO A 293 17.60 17.18 -4.37
N GLN A 294 18.85 17.07 -3.91
CA GLN A 294 19.34 15.83 -3.31
C GLN A 294 19.23 15.91 -1.79
N SER A 295 18.69 14.85 -1.21
CA SER A 295 18.76 14.59 0.23
C SER A 295 19.23 13.17 0.43
N GLU A 296 20.00 12.96 1.50
CA GLU A 296 20.42 11.62 1.88
C GLU A 296 19.46 10.96 2.89
N ASP A 297 18.42 11.67 3.35
CA ASP A 297 17.52 11.23 4.43
C ASP A 297 16.66 10.00 4.10
N LEU A 298 16.66 9.51 2.86
CA LEU A 298 15.86 8.37 2.39
C LEU A 298 14.34 8.57 2.57
N LEU A 299 13.88 9.82 2.59
CA LEU A 299 12.47 10.19 2.66
C LEU A 299 11.92 10.61 1.29
N ASP A 300 10.60 10.68 1.20
CA ASP A 300 9.91 11.25 0.05
C ASP A 300 10.02 12.78 0.07
N HIS A 301 10.33 13.37 -1.08
CA HIS A 301 10.46 14.80 -1.28
C HIS A 301 9.53 15.28 -2.39
N SER A 302 9.29 16.60 -2.43
CA SER A 302 8.56 17.21 -3.53
C SER A 302 9.26 18.48 -4.02
N THR A 303 9.18 18.73 -5.32
CA THR A 303 9.70 19.95 -5.94
C THR A 303 8.87 20.32 -7.17
N GLU A 304 9.17 21.48 -7.76
CA GLU A 304 8.54 21.95 -8.99
C GLU A 304 9.58 22.05 -10.11
N VAL A 305 9.23 21.53 -11.28
CA VAL A 305 10.03 21.64 -12.51
C VAL A 305 9.30 22.55 -13.49
N LEU A 306 10.03 23.46 -14.12
CA LEU A 306 9.47 24.40 -15.10
C LEU A 306 9.11 23.67 -16.41
N LEU A 307 7.89 23.89 -16.88
CA LEU A 307 7.48 23.64 -18.25
C LEU A 307 7.34 25.00 -18.94
N GLU A 308 8.31 25.39 -19.77
CA GLU A 308 8.15 26.65 -20.51
C GLU A 308 7.01 26.54 -21.53
N GLY A 309 6.39 27.68 -21.83
CA GLY A 309 5.17 27.78 -22.63
C GLY A 309 5.18 27.01 -23.95
N LEU A 310 3.99 26.55 -24.32
CA LEU A 310 3.72 25.80 -25.53
C LEU A 310 2.58 26.48 -26.30
N PRO A 311 2.53 26.37 -27.64
CA PRO A 311 1.41 26.91 -28.41
C PRO A 311 0.14 26.08 -28.15
N SER A 312 -1.01 26.61 -28.56
CA SER A 312 -2.30 25.90 -28.45
C SER A 312 -2.24 24.51 -29.10
N GLY A 313 -2.70 23.48 -28.39
CA GLY A 313 -2.67 22.10 -28.85
C GLY A 313 -2.87 21.07 -27.76
N ALA A 314 -3.04 19.81 -28.16
CA ALA A 314 -3.05 18.67 -27.25
C ALA A 314 -1.63 18.09 -27.14
N TYR A 315 -1.22 17.74 -25.92
CA TYR A 315 0.13 17.29 -25.65
C TYR A 315 0.16 16.09 -24.71
N LEU A 316 1.29 15.40 -24.73
CA LEU A 316 1.66 14.35 -23.80
C LEU A 316 3.02 14.66 -23.20
N LEU A 317 3.07 14.78 -21.88
CA LEU A 317 4.31 14.78 -21.13
C LEU A 317 4.70 13.34 -20.83
N VAL A 318 5.94 12.96 -21.13
CA VAL A 318 6.55 11.68 -20.73
C VAL A 318 7.75 11.99 -19.85
N VAL A 319 7.85 11.31 -18.72
CA VAL A 319 8.89 11.50 -17.70
C VAL A 319 9.57 10.18 -17.41
N ASN A 320 10.91 10.21 -17.26
CA ASN A 320 11.71 9.04 -16.91
C ASN A 320 12.93 9.40 -16.06
N ASP A 321 13.43 8.43 -15.29
CA ASP A 321 14.67 8.56 -14.50
C ASP A 321 15.95 8.28 -15.31
N ARG A 322 15.79 7.89 -16.59
CA ARG A 322 16.86 7.63 -17.55
C ARG A 322 16.56 8.28 -18.90
N ASP A 323 17.61 8.57 -19.66
CA ASP A 323 17.46 9.04 -21.03
C ASP A 323 16.84 7.93 -21.91
N ILE A 324 15.62 8.19 -22.37
CA ILE A 324 14.88 7.25 -23.23
C ILE A 324 15.54 7.29 -24.62
N SER A 325 16.26 6.22 -24.95
CA SER A 325 16.61 5.94 -26.35
C SER A 325 15.51 5.10 -26.99
N ALA A 326 14.67 5.77 -27.79
CA ALA A 326 13.78 5.24 -28.84
C ALA A 326 12.74 4.12 -28.54
N GLN A 327 12.80 3.40 -27.43
CA GLN A 327 11.79 2.40 -27.04
C GLN A 327 11.10 2.81 -25.75
N LEU A 328 9.82 3.15 -25.90
CA LEU A 328 8.95 3.54 -24.81
C LEU A 328 8.42 2.26 -24.13
N ASP A 329 9.02 1.90 -22.99
CA ASP A 329 8.64 0.71 -22.21
C ASP A 329 7.29 0.86 -21.49
N GLN A 330 6.74 -0.24 -20.97
CA GLN A 330 5.42 -0.28 -20.32
C GLN A 330 5.36 0.47 -18.97
N ASN A 331 6.50 0.87 -18.40
CA ASN A 331 6.60 1.50 -17.07
C ASN A 331 6.82 3.02 -17.13
N LEU A 332 6.45 3.67 -18.23
CA LEU A 332 6.62 5.11 -18.38
C LEU A 332 5.58 5.92 -17.62
N ILE A 333 6.04 6.98 -16.97
CA ILE A 333 5.18 7.98 -16.36
C ILE A 333 4.81 8.97 -17.45
N TYR A 334 3.52 9.12 -17.72
CA TYR A 334 3.05 10.10 -18.69
C TYR A 334 1.76 10.76 -18.25
N GLN A 335 1.54 11.98 -18.75
CA GLN A 335 0.34 12.74 -18.51
C GLN A 335 -0.06 13.51 -19.77
N SER A 336 -1.30 13.31 -20.23
CA SER A 336 -1.88 14.14 -21.29
C SER A 336 -2.38 15.47 -20.74
N PHE A 337 -2.24 16.53 -21.52
CA PHE A 337 -2.74 17.86 -21.17
C PHE A 337 -3.15 18.64 -22.43
N GLN A 338 -3.97 19.67 -22.24
CA GLN A 338 -4.36 20.62 -23.27
C GLN A 338 -3.68 21.95 -23.02
N VAL A 339 -3.29 22.63 -24.08
CA VAL A 339 -2.98 24.06 -24.05
C VAL A 339 -4.06 24.77 -24.86
N SER A 340 -4.83 25.66 -24.23
CA SER A 340 -5.93 26.38 -24.88
C SER A 340 -6.35 27.62 -24.11
N GLN A 341 -6.56 28.71 -24.85
CA GLN A 341 -7.20 29.93 -24.33
C GLN A 341 -8.69 29.72 -24.03
N MET A 342 -9.31 28.68 -24.61
CA MET A 342 -10.74 28.40 -24.45
C MET A 342 -11.02 27.52 -23.24
N ALA A 343 -12.07 27.85 -22.51
CA ALA A 343 -12.71 27.02 -21.50
C ALA A 343 -14.18 26.78 -21.87
N VAL A 344 -14.67 25.55 -21.68
CA VAL A 344 -16.09 25.23 -21.85
C VAL A 344 -16.66 24.87 -20.49
N ILE A 345 -17.68 25.60 -20.05
CA ILE A 345 -18.38 25.33 -18.79
C ILE A 345 -19.85 25.03 -19.03
N LYS A 346 -20.43 24.23 -18.14
CA LYS A 346 -21.86 23.96 -18.12
C LYS A 346 -22.55 24.93 -17.15
N GLY A 347 -23.51 25.70 -17.65
CA GLY A 347 -24.34 26.57 -16.83
C GLY A 347 -25.36 25.81 -15.98
N ALA A 348 -25.84 26.46 -14.92
CA ALA A 348 -26.96 25.98 -14.11
C ALA A 348 -28.29 26.16 -14.86
N GLY A 349 -28.53 25.32 -15.87
CA GLY A 349 -29.73 25.41 -16.72
C GLY A 349 -31.04 25.06 -15.99
N ARG A 350 -32.16 25.64 -16.45
CA ARG A 350 -33.52 25.26 -16.04
C ARG A 350 -33.83 23.81 -16.47
N LYS A 351 -34.69 23.09 -15.73
CA LYS A 351 -35.07 21.68 -16.00
C LYS A 351 -35.32 21.44 -17.51
N GLY A 352 -34.48 20.62 -18.14
CA GLY A 352 -34.64 20.19 -19.53
C GLY A 352 -33.75 20.87 -20.57
N ARG A 353 -32.96 21.88 -20.20
CA ARG A 353 -31.93 22.51 -21.07
C ARG A 353 -30.57 22.44 -20.40
N SER A 354 -29.52 22.20 -21.19
CA SER A 354 -28.13 22.34 -20.74
C SER A 354 -27.51 23.48 -21.54
N ASP A 355 -27.45 24.65 -20.90
CA ASP A 355 -26.75 25.81 -21.43
C ASP A 355 -25.26 25.63 -21.17
N TYR A 356 -24.43 25.85 -22.18
CA TYR A 356 -22.98 25.80 -22.11
C TYR A 356 -22.42 27.14 -22.53
N TYR A 357 -21.24 27.47 -22.03
CA TYR A 357 -20.55 28.72 -22.33
C TYR A 357 -19.13 28.43 -22.77
N VAL A 358 -18.71 29.06 -23.86
CA VAL A 358 -17.30 29.15 -24.26
C VAL A 358 -16.75 30.46 -23.74
N LEU A 359 -15.73 30.37 -22.89
CA LEU A 359 -15.13 31.50 -22.21
C LEU A 359 -13.63 31.54 -22.47
N ASP A 360 -13.06 32.73 -22.35
CA ASP A 360 -11.62 32.92 -22.23
C ASP A 360 -11.18 32.39 -20.86
N ARG A 361 -10.26 31.43 -20.87
CA ARG A 361 -9.80 30.72 -19.67
C ARG A 361 -9.06 31.62 -18.69
N HIS A 362 -8.37 32.65 -19.18
CA HIS A 362 -7.54 33.53 -18.35
C HIS A 362 -8.41 34.55 -17.59
N ASN A 363 -9.37 35.18 -18.26
CA ASN A 363 -10.14 36.29 -17.67
C ASN A 363 -11.64 35.98 -17.46
N GLY A 364 -12.14 34.86 -17.96
CA GLY A 364 -13.54 34.44 -17.82
C GLY A 364 -14.53 35.18 -18.73
N SER A 365 -14.06 36.03 -19.64
CA SER A 365 -14.93 36.73 -20.59
C SER A 365 -15.54 35.77 -21.61
N ALA A 366 -16.74 36.10 -22.09
CA ALA A 366 -17.38 35.34 -23.15
C ALA A 366 -16.59 35.43 -24.45
N MET A 367 -16.36 34.30 -25.10
CA MET A 367 -15.79 34.26 -26.45
C MET A 367 -16.93 34.16 -27.46
N ASP A 368 -16.87 34.89 -28.57
CA ASP A 368 -17.85 34.80 -29.64
C ASP A 368 -17.30 34.06 -30.87
N ASN A 369 -18.20 33.68 -31.78
CA ASN A 369 -17.87 33.04 -33.06
C ASN A 369 -17.01 31.76 -32.95
N VAL A 370 -17.15 31.00 -31.85
CA VAL A 370 -16.50 29.71 -31.66
C VAL A 370 -17.41 28.58 -32.13
N GLN A 371 -16.85 27.73 -33.00
CA GLN A 371 -17.48 26.48 -33.40
C GLN A 371 -17.19 25.38 -32.39
N VAL A 372 -18.23 24.77 -31.84
CA VAL A 372 -18.14 23.68 -30.87
C VAL A 372 -18.53 22.37 -31.54
N LYS A 373 -17.58 21.45 -31.67
CA LYS A 373 -17.81 20.09 -32.21
C LYS A 373 -17.93 19.10 -31.07
N LEU A 374 -19.05 18.37 -31.02
CA LEU A 374 -19.26 17.34 -30.02
C LEU A 374 -18.82 16.00 -30.56
N PHE A 375 -18.20 15.21 -29.69
CA PHE A 375 -17.87 13.84 -29.99
C PHE A 375 -18.57 12.89 -29.01
N GLN A 376 -18.93 11.71 -29.53
CA GLN A 376 -19.43 10.61 -28.73
C GLN A 376 -18.59 9.38 -28.97
N TRP A 377 -18.48 8.56 -27.92
CA TRP A 377 -17.91 7.25 -28.05
C TRP A 377 -18.96 6.24 -28.49
N LYS A 378 -18.71 5.55 -29.60
CA LYS A 378 -19.59 4.49 -30.10
C LYS A 378 -18.85 3.15 -30.10
N TYR A 379 -19.45 2.13 -29.50
CA TYR A 379 -18.90 0.78 -29.52
C TYR A 379 -18.91 0.24 -30.95
N ASN A 380 -17.77 -0.27 -31.42
CA ASN A 380 -17.62 -0.96 -32.69
C ASN A 380 -17.48 -2.47 -32.42
N GLU A 381 -18.48 -3.24 -32.83
CA GLU A 381 -18.54 -4.69 -32.60
C GLU A 381 -17.41 -5.47 -33.30
N LYS A 382 -16.88 -4.95 -34.42
CA LYS A 382 -15.82 -5.62 -35.19
C LYS A 382 -14.47 -5.51 -34.49
N SER A 383 -14.11 -4.33 -34.02
CA SER A 383 -12.86 -4.10 -33.28
C SER A 383 -12.99 -4.43 -31.80
N LYS A 384 -14.23 -4.60 -31.29
CA LYS A 384 -14.56 -4.74 -29.86
C LYS A 384 -14.06 -3.56 -29.02
N GLU A 385 -13.95 -2.39 -29.65
CA GLU A 385 -13.45 -1.16 -29.04
C GLU A 385 -14.45 -0.03 -29.28
N TYR A 386 -14.40 1.01 -28.48
CA TYR A 386 -15.15 2.22 -28.77
C TYR A 386 -14.32 3.17 -29.62
N GLU A 387 -15.00 3.81 -30.56
CA GLU A 387 -14.41 4.79 -31.44
C GLU A 387 -15.05 6.16 -31.19
N LEU A 388 -14.21 7.19 -31.20
CA LEU A 388 -14.67 8.56 -31.11
C LEU A 388 -15.30 8.94 -32.46
N ARG A 389 -16.57 9.35 -32.44
CA ARG A 389 -17.32 9.76 -33.64
C ARG A 389 -17.88 11.17 -33.43
N PRO A 390 -17.82 12.04 -34.45
CA PRO A 390 -18.49 13.34 -34.37
C PRO A 390 -19.99 13.11 -34.20
N LEU A 391 -20.61 13.89 -33.33
CA LEU A 391 -22.04 13.80 -33.01
C LEU A 391 -22.80 15.00 -33.59
N ASP A 392 -22.36 16.21 -33.29
CA ASP A 392 -23.03 17.44 -33.69
C ASP A 392 -22.05 18.62 -33.69
N THR A 393 -22.45 19.73 -34.28
CA THR A 393 -21.67 20.97 -34.31
C THR A 393 -22.57 22.15 -34.00
N TYR A 394 -22.15 22.99 -33.05
CA TYR A 394 -22.85 24.20 -32.64
C TYR A 394 -21.98 25.42 -32.93
N GLN A 395 -22.64 26.54 -33.16
CA GLN A 395 -22.01 27.85 -33.13
C GLN A 395 -22.49 28.54 -31.85
N ASN A 396 -21.57 29.14 -31.09
CA ASN A 396 -21.97 29.91 -29.91
C ASN A 396 -22.48 31.31 -30.27
N GLN A 397 -23.22 31.90 -29.34
CA GLN A 397 -23.71 33.27 -29.41
C GLN A 397 -22.64 34.25 -28.91
N ASN A 398 -22.88 35.55 -29.10
CA ASN A 398 -21.94 36.60 -28.70
C ASN A 398 -21.71 36.67 -27.18
N ASP A 399 -22.66 36.17 -26.39
CA ASP A 399 -22.52 36.02 -24.93
C ASP A 399 -21.78 34.73 -24.53
N GLY A 400 -21.18 34.04 -25.51
CA GLY A 400 -20.46 32.78 -25.33
C GLY A 400 -21.36 31.56 -25.22
N SER A 401 -22.69 31.73 -25.16
CA SER A 401 -23.60 30.64 -24.89
C SER A 401 -23.89 29.77 -26.11
N PHE A 402 -24.04 28.46 -25.90
CA PHE A 402 -24.62 27.54 -26.88
C PHE A 402 -25.47 26.50 -26.18
N GLN A 403 -26.47 25.97 -26.90
CA GLN A 403 -27.42 25.02 -26.35
C GLN A 403 -27.29 23.67 -27.02
N MET A 404 -27.05 22.64 -26.20
CA MET A 404 -27.03 21.26 -26.66
C MET A 404 -28.41 20.63 -26.54
N LYS A 405 -28.81 19.87 -27.56
CA LYS A 405 -29.98 18.99 -27.45
C LYS A 405 -29.71 17.91 -26.41
N LYS A 406 -30.72 17.57 -25.60
CA LYS A 406 -30.58 16.60 -24.49
C LYS A 406 -30.04 15.27 -25.01
N CYS A 407 -28.79 14.95 -24.66
CA CYS A 407 -28.16 13.67 -24.95
C CYS A 407 -28.13 12.79 -23.68
N ARG A 408 -28.42 11.49 -23.84
CA ARG A 408 -28.49 10.52 -22.73
C ARG A 408 -27.15 9.81 -22.46
N LEU A 409 -26.10 10.15 -23.19
CA LEU A 409 -24.77 9.50 -23.13
C LEU A 409 -23.71 10.51 -22.68
N PRO A 410 -22.56 10.06 -22.12
CA PRO A 410 -21.43 10.92 -21.83
C PRO A 410 -20.84 11.51 -23.12
N ILE A 411 -20.54 12.81 -23.09
CA ILE A 411 -20.07 13.62 -24.24
C ILE A 411 -18.74 14.25 -23.85
N TYR A 412 -17.84 14.36 -24.82
CA TYR A 412 -16.48 14.85 -24.64
C TYR A 412 -16.16 15.95 -25.65
#